data_AF-A0A0W8E6Y4-F1
#
_entry.id   AF-A0A0W8E6Y4-F1
#
_cell.length_a   1.000
_cell.length_b   1.000
_cell.length_c   1.000
_cell.angle_alpha   90.00
_cell.angle_beta   90.00
_cell.angle_gamma   90.00
#
_symmetry.space_group_name_H-M   'P 1'
#
loop_
_entity.id
_entity.type
_entity.pdbx_description
1 polymer ?
#
loop_
_entity_poly.entity_id
_entity_poly.type
_entity_poly.pdbx_seq_one_letter_code
_entity_poly.pdbx_strand_id
1 'polypeptide(L)'
;MTNFLPAGMINETLEDICKKINELKEQLAKGDTNNVMRGLKELEDMTLDLWVFIEKFACQPLIYTGAGNTEEIIKRLEWALAFSEEVNPMDLLMLQQEIKKKAAYKSK
;
A
#
# COMPACT_ATOMS: atom_id res chain seq x y z
N MET A 1 -2.99 3.77 17.11
CA MET A 1 -2.26 4.81 16.35
C MET A 1 -1.89 4.18 15.02
N THR A 2 -2.39 4.74 13.92
CA THR A 2 -2.46 4.12 12.60
C THR A 2 -1.07 3.85 12.03
N ASN A 3 -0.73 2.58 11.80
CA ASN A 3 0.53 2.12 11.18
C ASN A 3 0.61 2.41 9.67
N PHE A 4 -0.11 3.42 9.17
CA PHE A 4 -0.15 3.82 7.75
C PHE A 4 0.56 5.15 7.57
N LEU A 5 1.88 5.16 7.77
CA LEU A 5 2.77 6.28 7.48
C LEU A 5 3.98 5.93 6.57
N PRO A 6 3.77 5.23 5.43
CA PRO A 6 4.74 5.34 4.33
C PRO A 6 4.17 5.75 2.95
N ALA A 7 2.85 5.66 2.73
CA ALA A 7 2.28 5.95 1.40
C ALA A 7 2.33 7.46 1.04
N GLY A 8 2.12 8.34 2.03
CA GLY A 8 2.22 9.79 1.82
C GLY A 8 3.61 10.23 1.38
N MET A 9 4.65 9.77 2.09
CA MET A 9 6.05 10.07 1.76
C MET A 9 6.46 9.52 0.39
N ILE A 10 6.00 8.32 0.02
CA ILE A 10 6.26 7.75 -1.32
C ILE A 10 5.59 8.62 -2.39
N ASN A 11 4.33 9.01 -2.19
CA ASN A 11 3.59 9.83 -3.16
C ASN A 11 4.21 11.23 -3.33
N GLU A 12 4.58 11.88 -2.22
CA GLU A 12 5.26 13.18 -2.23
C GLU A 12 6.60 13.10 -2.98
N THR A 13 7.41 12.08 -2.67
CA THR A 13 8.71 11.87 -3.34
C THR A 13 8.54 11.60 -4.83
N LEU A 14 7.52 10.81 -5.22
CA LEU A 14 7.19 10.57 -6.63
C LEU A 14 6.73 11.85 -7.33
N GLU A 15 5.98 12.71 -6.66
CA GLU A 15 5.55 14.00 -7.21
C GLU A 15 6.75 14.91 -7.48
N ASP A 16 7.71 14.96 -6.55
CA ASP A 16 8.93 15.75 -6.69
C ASP A 16 9.83 15.22 -7.81
N ILE A 17 9.98 13.90 -7.94
CA ILE A 17 10.63 13.25 -9.09
C ILE A 17 9.96 13.67 -10.40
N CYS A 18 8.62 13.64 -10.47
CA CYS A 18 7.87 14.06 -11.66
C CYS A 18 8.08 15.53 -12.00
N LYS A 19 8.06 16.42 -11.00
CA LYS A 19 8.33 17.85 -11.17
C LYS A 19 9.74 18.06 -11.72
N LYS A 20 10.74 17.41 -11.14
CA LYS A 20 12.13 17.52 -11.57
C LYS A 20 12.34 17.04 -13.01
N ILE A 21 11.68 15.95 -13.41
CA ILE A 21 11.70 15.48 -14.80
C ILE A 21 11.15 16.54 -15.76
N ASN A 22 10.07 17.22 -15.39
CA ASN A 22 9.51 18.27 -16.23
C ASN A 22 10.43 19.50 -16.31
N GLU A 23 11.02 19.92 -15.19
CA GLU A 23 12.02 20.99 -15.18
C GLU A 23 13.22 20.67 -16.08
N LEU A 24 13.71 19.42 -16.03
CA LEU A 24 14.80 18.95 -16.88
C LEU A 24 14.44 18.97 -18.37
N LYS A 25 13.22 18.57 -18.73
CA LYS A 25 12.73 18.66 -20.12
C LYS A 25 12.70 20.11 -20.61
N GLU A 26 12.28 21.05 -19.76
CA GLU A 26 12.29 22.48 -20.11
C GLU A 26 13.71 23.03 -20.26
N GLN A 27 14.63 22.65 -19.38
CA GLN A 27 16.04 23.06 -19.45
C GLN A 27 16.73 22.50 -20.70
N LEU A 28 16.40 21.26 -21.07
CA LEU A 28 16.86 20.65 -22.32
C LEU A 28 16.34 21.41 -23.55
N ALA A 29 15.06 21.80 -23.55
CA ALA A 29 14.47 22.60 -24.62
C ALA A 29 15.13 23.99 -24.76
N LYS A 30 15.65 24.54 -23.67
CA LYS A 30 16.41 25.81 -23.62
C LYS A 30 17.89 25.64 -24.00
N GLY A 31 18.37 24.42 -24.21
CA GLY A 31 19.75 24.11 -24.58
C GLY A 31 20.74 24.15 -23.40
N ASP A 32 20.27 24.16 -22.16
CA ASP A 32 21.10 24.24 -20.96
C ASP A 32 21.56 22.84 -20.49
N THR A 33 22.45 22.25 -21.29
CA THR A 33 22.93 20.87 -21.10
C THR A 33 23.68 20.64 -19.80
N ASN A 34 24.37 21.66 -19.26
CA ASN A 34 25.09 21.55 -17.99
C ASN A 34 24.14 21.43 -16.79
N ASN A 35 23.09 22.25 -16.75
CA ASN A 35 22.08 22.14 -15.70
C ASN A 35 21.25 20.84 -15.84
N VAL A 36 21.02 20.37 -17.06
CA VAL A 36 20.38 19.07 -17.30
C VAL A 36 21.21 17.92 -16.73
N MET A 37 22.52 17.87 -17.01
CA MET A 37 23.39 16.81 -16.47
C MET A 37 23.45 16.82 -14.94
N ARG A 38 23.49 18.00 -14.32
CA ARG A 38 23.43 18.12 -12.86
C ARG A 38 22.08 17.62 -12.31
N GLY A 39 20.98 18.09 -12.88
CA GLY A 39 19.66 17.71 -12.39
C GLY A 39 19.29 16.24 -12.68
N LEU A 40 19.88 15.62 -13.71
CA LEU A 40 19.77 14.16 -13.92
C LEU A 40 20.43 13.38 -12.78
N LYS A 41 21.56 13.84 -12.27
CA LYS A 41 22.21 13.23 -11.11
C LYS A 41 21.36 13.39 -9.84
N GLU A 42 20.81 14.58 -9.61
CA GLU A 42 19.87 14.82 -8.49
C GLU A 42 18.63 13.92 -8.61
N LEU A 43 18.12 13.70 -9.82
CA LEU A 43 16.99 12.79 -10.08
C LEU A 43 17.34 11.33 -9.77
N GLU A 44 18.54 10.90 -10.17
CA GLU A 44 19.06 9.57 -9.85
C GLU A 44 19.16 9.37 -8.34
N ASP A 45 19.74 10.33 -7.61
CA ASP A 45 19.87 10.28 -6.15
C ASP A 45 18.49 10.17 -5.48
N MET A 46 17.51 11.00 -5.85
CA MET A 46 16.14 10.94 -5.32
C MET A 46 15.47 9.59 -5.60
N THR A 47 15.70 9.03 -6.78
CA THR A 47 15.10 7.75 -7.18
C THR A 47 15.73 6.58 -6.41
N LEU A 48 17.05 6.61 -6.21
CA LEU A 48 17.80 5.64 -5.40
C LEU A 48 17.35 5.66 -3.95
N ASP A 49 17.21 6.85 -3.36
CA ASP A 49 16.76 7.01 -1.98
C ASP A 49 15.34 6.42 -1.79
N LEU A 50 14.43 6.71 -2.73
CA LEU A 50 13.09 6.14 -2.73
C LEU A 50 13.12 4.61 -2.89
N TRP A 51 13.98 4.09 -3.77
CA TRP A 51 14.15 2.65 -3.97
C TRP A 51 14.62 1.95 -2.69
N VAL A 52 15.70 2.45 -2.08
CA VAL A 52 16.26 1.92 -0.83
C VAL A 52 15.25 2.01 0.31
N PHE A 53 14.42 3.05 0.32
CA PHE A 53 13.31 3.17 1.28
C PHE A 53 12.26 2.07 1.07
N ILE A 54 11.86 1.81 -0.18
CA ILE A 54 10.86 0.77 -0.51
C ILE A 54 11.40 -0.64 -0.24
N GLU A 55 12.68 -0.89 -0.47
CA GLU A 55 13.30 -2.20 -0.24
C GLU A 55 13.30 -2.60 1.25
N LYS A 56 13.26 -1.63 2.17
CA LYS A 56 13.20 -1.89 3.62
C LYS A 56 11.87 -2.47 4.09
N PHE A 57 10.82 -2.43 3.29
CA PHE A 57 9.54 -3.02 3.68
C PHE A 57 9.59 -4.55 3.62
N ALA A 58 9.08 -5.21 4.67
CA ALA A 58 9.00 -6.67 4.74
C ALA A 58 8.11 -7.28 3.63
N CYS A 59 7.27 -6.47 2.98
CA CYS A 59 6.45 -6.83 1.85
C CYS A 59 6.25 -5.62 0.93
N GLN A 60 5.85 -5.85 -0.32
CA GLN A 60 5.51 -4.75 -1.23
C GLN A 60 4.34 -3.94 -0.64
N PRO A 61 4.45 -2.60 -0.58
CA PRO A 61 3.39 -1.77 -0.03
C PRO A 61 2.10 -1.94 -0.85
N LEU A 62 1.03 -2.35 -0.19
CA LEU A 62 -0.29 -2.47 -0.80
C LEU A 62 -0.92 -1.08 -0.92
N ILE A 63 -1.04 -0.57 -2.14
CA ILE A 63 -1.81 0.65 -2.41
C ILE A 63 -3.27 0.24 -2.66
N TYR A 64 -4.15 0.47 -1.69
CA TYR A 64 -5.58 0.24 -1.86
C TYR A 64 -6.27 1.51 -2.39
N THR A 65 -6.83 1.43 -3.61
CA THR A 65 -7.52 2.53 -4.29
C THR A 65 -9.04 2.39 -4.32
N GLY A 66 -9.60 1.42 -3.58
CA GLY A 66 -11.04 1.18 -3.50
C GLY A 66 -11.76 2.11 -2.52
N ALA A 67 -13.09 1.96 -2.45
CA ALA A 67 -13.92 2.70 -1.49
C ALA A 67 -13.74 2.16 -0.05
N GLY A 68 -13.73 3.08 0.91
CA GLY A 68 -13.59 2.78 2.34
C GLY A 68 -12.58 3.70 3.01
N ASN A 69 -12.65 3.82 4.33
CA ASN A 69 -11.62 4.52 5.09
C ASN A 69 -10.52 3.54 5.54
N THR A 70 -9.37 4.07 5.91
CA THR A 70 -8.20 3.27 6.31
C THR A 70 -8.51 2.27 7.41
N GLU A 71 -9.26 2.68 8.44
CA GLU A 71 -9.62 1.83 9.58
C GLU A 71 -10.50 0.64 9.16
N GLU A 72 -11.42 0.87 8.25
CA GLU A 72 -12.28 -0.17 7.69
C GLU A 72 -11.48 -1.20 6.88
N ILE A 73 -10.54 -0.73 6.07
CA ILE A 73 -9.67 -1.60 5.26
C ILE A 73 -8.76 -2.44 6.16
N ILE A 74 -8.17 -1.83 7.20
CA ILE A 74 -7.37 -2.54 8.21
C ILE A 74 -8.18 -3.68 8.81
N LYS A 75 -9.38 -3.40 9.32
CA LYS A 75 -10.23 -4.43 9.94
C LYS A 75 -10.57 -5.57 8.99
N ARG A 76 -10.79 -5.28 7.71
CA ARG A 76 -11.04 -6.31 6.69
C ARG A 76 -9.81 -7.18 6.44
N LEU A 77 -8.62 -6.59 6.41
CA LEU A 77 -7.36 -7.31 6.23
C LEU A 77 -7.01 -8.14 7.47
N GLU A 78 -7.18 -7.59 8.68
CA GLU A 78 -7.02 -8.32 9.95
C GLU A 78 -7.97 -9.50 10.03
N TRP A 79 -9.24 -9.30 9.64
CA TRP A 79 -10.21 -10.37 9.52
C TRP A 79 -9.69 -11.43 8.55
N ALA A 80 -9.37 -11.09 7.31
CA ALA A 80 -8.88 -12.04 6.30
C ALA A 80 -7.64 -12.83 6.75
N LEU A 81 -6.70 -12.18 7.45
CA LEU A 81 -5.52 -12.83 8.02
C LEU A 81 -5.89 -13.85 9.10
N ALA A 82 -6.79 -13.50 10.02
CA ALA A 82 -7.28 -14.42 11.04
C ALA A 82 -7.99 -15.66 10.45
N PHE A 83 -8.62 -15.54 9.27
CA PHE A 83 -9.16 -16.70 8.54
C PHE A 83 -8.08 -17.55 7.86
N SER A 84 -6.93 -16.97 7.51
CA SER A 84 -5.87 -17.69 6.82
C SER A 84 -4.97 -18.51 7.75
N GLU A 85 -4.82 -18.12 9.03
CA GLU A 85 -3.84 -18.74 9.93
C GLU A 85 -4.43 -19.78 10.89
N GLU A 86 -5.72 -19.76 11.24
CA GLU A 86 -6.21 -20.60 12.36
C GLU A 86 -7.58 -21.28 12.21
N VAL A 87 -8.25 -21.24 11.05
CA VAL A 87 -9.56 -21.90 10.91
C VAL A 87 -9.61 -22.84 9.71
N ASN A 88 -9.64 -24.15 9.99
CA ASN A 88 -10.02 -25.13 8.97
C ASN A 88 -11.45 -24.79 8.50
N PRO A 89 -11.69 -24.54 7.20
CA PRO A 89 -13.00 -24.16 6.68
C PRO A 89 -14.14 -25.12 7.09
N MET A 90 -13.78 -26.38 7.34
CA MET A 90 -14.72 -27.40 7.81
C MET A 90 -15.20 -27.17 9.24
N ASP A 91 -14.36 -26.64 10.13
CA ASP A 91 -14.72 -26.38 11.53
C ASP A 91 -15.73 -25.24 11.62
N LEU A 92 -15.59 -24.22 10.76
CA LEU A 92 -16.54 -23.12 10.65
C LEU A 92 -17.91 -23.59 10.13
N LEU A 93 -17.90 -24.48 9.13
CA LEU A 93 -19.12 -25.05 8.56
C LEU A 93 -19.88 -25.87 9.61
N MET A 94 -19.17 -26.68 10.40
CA MET A 94 -19.74 -27.48 11.48
C MET A 94 -20.36 -26.60 12.55
N LEU A 95 -19.68 -25.53 12.96
CA LEU A 95 -20.19 -24.59 13.97
C LEU A 95 -21.48 -23.88 13.50
N GLN A 96 -21.53 -23.48 12.22
CA GLN A 96 -22.74 -22.87 11.64
C GLN A 96 -23.92 -23.85 11.60
N GLN A 97 -23.67 -25.14 11.31
CA GLN A 97 -24.71 -26.17 11.33
C GLN A 97 -25.22 -26.43 12.74
N GLU A 98 -24.34 -26.44 13.75
CA GLU A 98 -24.74 -26.61 15.15
C GLU A 98 -25.57 -25.44 15.67
N ILE A 99 -25.21 -24.20 15.32
CA ILE A 99 -25.97 -23.01 15.69
C ILE A 99 -27.38 -23.07 15.07
N LYS A 100 -27.49 -23.44 13.78
CA LYS A 100 -28.79 -23.63 13.11
C LYS A 100 -29.64 -24.72 13.78
N LYS A 101 -29.03 -25.86 14.15
CA LYS A 101 -29.73 -26.95 14.86
C LYS A 101 -30.23 -26.51 16.24
N LYS A 102 -29.41 -25.80 17.02
CA LYS A 102 -29.78 -25.29 18.35
C LYS A 102 -30.87 -24.22 18.28
N ALA A 103 -30.85 -23.36 17.26
CA ALA A 103 -31.90 -22.39 17.01
C ALA A 103 -33.24 -23.07 16.64
N ALA A 104 -33.19 -24.10 15.78
CA ALA A 104 -34.37 -24.87 15.40
C ALA A 104 -34.98 -25.67 16.56
N TYR A 105 -34.16 -26.13 17.51
CA TYR A 105 -34.62 -26.87 18.69
C TYR A 105 -35.24 -25.97 19.77
N LYS A 106 -34.86 -24.68 19.83
CA LYS A 106 -35.44 -23.68 20.76
C LYS A 106 -36.77 -23.06 20.28
N SER A 107 -37.18 -23.33 19.04
CA SER A 107 -38.44 -22.84 18.46
C SER A 107 -39.56 -23.89 18.44
N LYS A 108 -39.41 -25.00 19.15
CA LYS A 108 -40.46 -25.98 19.47
C LYS A 108 -40.73 -25.98 20.96
#